data_AF-A0AAW9HYT6-F1
#
_entry.id   AF-A0AAW9HYT6-F1
#
_cell.length_a   1.000
_cell.length_b   1.000
_cell.length_c   1.000
_cell.angle_alpha   90.00
_cell.angle_beta   90.00
_cell.angle_gamma   90.00
#
_symmetry.space_group_name_H-M   'P 1'
#
loop_
_entity.id
_entity.type
_entity.pdbx_description
1 polymer ?
#
loop_
_entity_poly.entity_id
_entity_poly.type
_entity_poly.pdbx_seq_one_letter_code
_entity_poly.pdbx_strand_id
1 'polypeptide(L)'
;EECKERDATYHAPLNVKVRLINKETGEIKEQKVFMGDFPLMTDRGTFVINGAERVIVSQLVRSPGVYYALDRDMKTGKKMISSTVIPNRGAWLEYESDTNDVIYVRVDRTRKQPVTVLLRALGIGTDEEIK
;
A
#
# COMPACT_ATOMS: atom_id res chain seq x y z
N GLU A 1 29.09 -20.81 -1.94
CA GLU A 1 29.92 -21.67 -1.06
C GLU A 1 30.67 -20.87 0.00
N GLU A 2 31.59 -19.97 -0.35
CA GLU A 2 32.33 -19.18 0.65
C GLU A 2 31.45 -18.45 1.69
N CYS A 3 30.37 -17.79 1.27
CA CYS A 3 29.46 -17.12 2.21
C CYS A 3 28.76 -18.10 3.18
N LYS A 4 28.54 -19.35 2.77
CA LYS A 4 27.92 -20.38 3.61
C LYS A 4 28.90 -20.88 4.68
N GLU A 5 30.15 -21.09 4.29
CA GLU A 5 31.22 -21.55 5.19
C GLU A 5 31.61 -20.49 6.23
N ARG A 6 31.45 -19.21 5.89
CA ARG A 6 31.84 -18.07 6.74
C ARG A 6 30.68 -17.44 7.52
N ASP A 7 29.51 -18.07 7.55
CA ASP A 7 28.29 -17.51 8.15
C ASP A 7 27.97 -16.09 7.65
N ALA A 8 28.33 -15.79 6.39
CA ALA A 8 28.19 -14.47 5.78
C ALA A 8 26.95 -14.39 4.87
N THR A 9 26.55 -13.17 4.53
CA THR A 9 25.46 -12.90 3.58
C THR A 9 26.02 -12.71 2.17
N TYR A 10 25.43 -13.36 1.17
CA TYR A 10 25.80 -13.15 -0.24
C TYR A 10 25.15 -11.86 -0.76
N HIS A 11 25.96 -10.80 -0.94
CA HIS A 11 25.48 -9.47 -1.30
C HIS A 11 26.48 -8.72 -2.20
N ALA A 12 26.02 -7.61 -2.77
CA ALA A 12 26.88 -6.62 -3.42
C ALA A 12 26.58 -5.21 -2.89
N PRO A 13 27.59 -4.31 -2.83
CA PRO A 13 27.40 -2.96 -2.32
C PRO A 13 26.57 -2.10 -3.28
N LEU A 14 25.43 -1.61 -2.80
CA LEU A 14 24.58 -0.68 -3.54
C LEU A 14 25.09 0.74 -3.34
N ASN A 15 25.55 1.36 -4.43
CA ASN A 15 26.00 2.74 -4.43
C ASN A 15 25.16 3.57 -5.41
N VAL A 16 24.75 4.76 -4.98
CA VAL A 16 23.94 5.67 -5.79
C VAL A 16 24.70 6.97 -6.02
N LYS A 17 24.63 7.50 -7.24
CA LYS A 17 25.15 8.82 -7.55
C LYS A 17 24.09 9.86 -7.19
N VAL A 18 24.37 10.67 -6.18
CA VAL A 18 23.49 11.74 -5.73
C VAL A 18 24.03 13.10 -6.15
N ARG A 19 23.12 14.06 -6.31
CA ARG A 19 23.44 15.44 -6.64
C ARG A 19 22.74 16.36 -5.65
N LEU A 20 23.52 17.16 -4.93
CA LEU A 20 23.02 18.25 -4.10
C LEU A 20 23.09 19.54 -4.89
N ILE A 21 21.95 20.22 -5.04
CA ILE A 21 21.84 21.50 -5.73
C ILE A 21 21.53 22.58 -4.68
N ASN A 22 22.48 23.48 -4.46
CA ASN A 22 22.23 24.66 -3.64
C ASN A 22 21.61 25.75 -4.53
N LYS A 23 20.35 26.12 -4.26
CA LYS A 23 19.62 27.11 -5.05
C LYS A 23 20.06 28.56 -4.80
N GLU A 24 20.70 28.84 -3.67
CA GLU A 24 21.15 30.19 -3.31
C GLU A 24 22.52 30.50 -3.92
N THR A 25 23.43 29.52 -3.94
CA THR A 25 24.78 29.68 -4.50
C THR A 25 24.92 29.20 -5.93
N GLY A 26 23.95 28.42 -6.44
CA GLY A 26 24.04 27.77 -7.75
C GLY A 26 25.01 26.59 -7.79
N GLU A 27 25.62 26.22 -6.66
CA GLU A 27 26.61 25.14 -6.59
C GLU A 27 25.94 23.76 -6.70
N ILE A 28 26.55 22.89 -7.51
CA ILE A 28 26.13 21.51 -7.70
C ILE A 28 27.25 20.59 -7.20
N LYS A 29 26.97 19.79 -6.18
CA LYS A 29 27.88 18.75 -5.67
C LYS A 29 27.37 17.38 -6.06
N GLU A 30 28.19 16.61 -6.77
CA GLU A 30 27.90 15.21 -7.08
C GLU A 30 28.76 14.29 -6.22
N GLN A 31 28.14 13.27 -5.64
CA GLN A 31 28.87 12.28 -4.85
C GLN A 31 28.29 10.89 -5.07
N LYS A 32 29.17 9.89 -5.04
CA LYS A 32 28.76 8.48 -4.93
C LYS A 32 28.57 8.14 -3.46
N VAL A 33 27.34 7.81 -3.08
CA VAL A 33 26.96 7.48 -1.70
C VAL A 33 26.67 5.99 -1.61
N PHE A 34 27.25 5.34 -0.59
CA PHE A 34 26.94 3.96 -0.24
C PHE A 34 25.57 3.90 0.45
N MET A 35 24.64 3.14 -0.11
CA MET A 35 23.28 2.97 0.44
C MET A 35 23.17 1.76 1.37
N GLY A 36 24.04 0.76 1.19
CA GLY A 36 23.99 -0.49 1.94
C GLY A 36 24.32 -1.68 1.06
N ASP A 37 24.34 -2.85 1.69
CA ASP A 37 24.58 -4.13 1.03
C ASP A 37 23.27 -4.74 0.52
N PHE A 38 23.25 -5.13 -0.75
CA PHE A 38 22.07 -5.68 -1.42
C PHE A 38 22.23 -7.20 -1.60
N PRO A 39 21.41 -8.03 -0.93
CA PRO A 39 21.46 -9.48 -1.11
C PRO A 39 21.19 -9.89 -2.55
N LEU A 40 22.06 -10.73 -3.10
CA LEU A 40 21.95 -11.21 -4.48
C LEU A 40 21.27 -12.57 -4.53
N MET A 41 20.47 -12.77 -5.59
CA MET A 41 19.86 -14.07 -5.89
C MET A 41 20.92 -14.98 -6.52
N THR A 42 20.99 -16.23 -6.06
CA THR A 42 21.82 -17.27 -6.68
C THR A 42 21.18 -17.79 -7.97
N ASP A 43 21.93 -18.51 -8.80
CA ASP A 43 21.41 -19.14 -10.04
C ASP A 43 20.27 -20.15 -9.78
N ARG A 44 20.12 -20.60 -8.52
CA ARG A 44 19.03 -21.51 -8.09
C ARG A 44 17.77 -20.77 -7.62
N GLY A 45 17.77 -19.44 -7.62
CA GLY A 45 16.64 -18.64 -7.12
C GLY A 45 16.58 -18.50 -5.59
N THR A 46 17.67 -18.79 -4.88
CA THR A 46 17.76 -18.68 -3.41
C THR A 46 18.61 -17.47 -3.00
N PHE A 47 18.54 -17.09 -1.73
CA PHE A 47 19.38 -16.05 -1.12
C PHE A 47 20.19 -16.65 0.03
N VAL A 48 21.46 -16.28 0.18
CA VAL A 48 22.28 -16.69 1.34
C VAL A 48 22.30 -15.56 2.35
N ILE A 49 21.68 -15.75 3.51
CA ILE A 49 21.61 -14.78 4.61
C ILE A 49 22.23 -15.42 5.86
N ASN A 50 23.34 -14.85 6.35
CA ASN A 50 24.10 -15.35 7.49
C ASN A 50 24.41 -16.85 7.37
N GLY A 51 25.03 -17.25 6.25
CA GLY A 51 25.40 -18.64 5.98
C GLY A 51 24.26 -19.55 5.52
N ALA A 52 23.00 -19.21 5.79
CA ALA A 52 21.84 -20.04 5.49
C ALA A 52 21.17 -19.68 4.16
N GLU A 53 20.79 -20.70 3.37
CA GLU A 53 19.95 -20.49 2.19
C GLU A 53 18.50 -20.24 2.59
N ARG A 54 17.91 -19.22 1.98
CA ARG A 54 16.52 -18.80 2.17
C ARG A 54 15.84 -18.64 0.82
N VAL A 55 14.55 -18.90 0.79
CA VAL A 55 13.70 -18.72 -0.39
C VAL A 55 12.62 -17.70 -0.05
N ILE A 56 12.44 -16.73 -0.95
CA ILE A 56 11.32 -15.80 -0.88
C ILE A 56 10.16 -16.42 -1.65
N VAL A 57 9.05 -16.66 -0.95
CA VAL A 57 7.83 -17.22 -1.55
C VAL A 57 6.91 -16.11 -2.04
N SER A 58 6.30 -16.32 -3.20
CA SER A 58 5.30 -15.39 -3.75
C SER A 58 4.06 -15.37 -2.85
N GLN A 59 3.60 -14.18 -2.50
CA GLN A 59 2.35 -13.98 -1.78
C GLN A 59 1.21 -13.77 -2.77
N LEU A 60 0.07 -14.43 -2.53
CA LEU A 60 -1.18 -14.16 -3.24
C LEU A 60 -1.95 -13.09 -2.47
N VAL A 61 -2.01 -11.88 -3.04
CA VAL A 61 -2.71 -10.73 -2.46
C VAL A 61 -3.79 -10.24 -3.43
N ARG A 62 -4.81 -9.55 -2.91
CA ARG A 62 -5.82 -8.90 -3.76
C ARG A 62 -5.18 -7.75 -4.52
N SER A 63 -5.50 -7.61 -5.81
CA SER A 63 -5.05 -6.48 -6.61
C SER A 63 -5.68 -5.17 -6.12
N PRO A 64 -4.98 -4.04 -6.21
CA PRO A 64 -5.60 -2.73 -6.06
C PRO A 64 -6.76 -2.56 -7.06
N GLY A 65 -7.86 -1.98 -6.61
CA GLY A 65 -9.06 -1.84 -7.42
C GLY A 65 -10.32 -1.58 -6.59
N VAL A 66 -11.46 -1.54 -7.28
CA VAL A 66 -12.77 -1.38 -6.66
C VAL A 66 -13.50 -2.72 -6.71
N TYR A 67 -13.87 -3.22 -5.55
CA TYR A 67 -14.60 -4.47 -5.39
C TYR A 67 -15.99 -4.20 -4.88
N TYR A 68 -17.00 -4.85 -5.46
CA TYR A 68 -18.37 -4.80 -5.00
C TYR A 68 -18.76 -6.11 -4.35
N ALA A 69 -19.56 -6.05 -3.30
CA ALA A 69 -20.17 -7.21 -2.68
C ALA A 69 -21.66 -6.97 -2.45
N LEU A 70 -22.42 -8.06 -2.50
CA LEU A 70 -23.85 -8.08 -2.22
C LEU A 70 -24.07 -9.07 -1.08
N ASP A 71 -24.53 -8.57 0.06
CA ASP A 71 -24.92 -9.38 1.21
C ASP A 71 -26.44 -9.31 1.42
N ARG A 72 -26.99 -10.21 2.22
CA ARG A 72 -28.39 -10.15 2.67
C ARG A 72 -28.42 -10.11 4.18
N ASP A 73 -29.06 -9.08 4.71
CA ASP A 73 -29.31 -9.00 6.14
C ASP A 73 -30.15 -10.20 6.60
N MET A 74 -29.64 -10.95 7.57
CA MET A 74 -30.27 -12.20 8.01
C MET A 74 -31.63 -11.98 8.70
N LYS A 75 -31.92 -10.78 9.20
CA LYS A 75 -33.15 -10.48 9.94
C LYS A 75 -34.25 -9.94 9.04
N THR A 76 -33.90 -9.02 8.15
CA THR A 76 -34.84 -8.31 7.27
C THR A 76 -34.90 -8.91 5.87
N GLY A 77 -33.93 -9.76 5.50
CA GLY A 77 -33.79 -10.31 4.14
C GLY A 77 -33.35 -9.28 3.10
N LYS A 78 -33.09 -8.03 3.53
CA LYS A 78 -32.76 -6.92 2.65
C LYS A 78 -31.37 -7.07 2.05
N LYS A 79 -31.25 -6.77 0.76
CA LYS A 79 -29.97 -6.75 0.05
C LYS A 79 -29.16 -5.53 0.50
N MET A 80 -27.96 -5.77 0.99
CA MET A 80 -26.98 -4.72 1.32
C MET A 80 -25.85 -4.78 0.29
N ILE A 81 -25.53 -3.63 -0.29
CA ILE A 81 -24.43 -3.48 -1.23
C ILE A 81 -23.27 -2.82 -0.51
N SER A 82 -22.07 -3.34 -0.72
CA SER A 82 -20.85 -2.70 -0.28
C SER A 82 -19.85 -2.57 -1.42
N SER A 83 -18.97 -1.58 -1.29
CA SER A 83 -17.86 -1.34 -2.21
C SER A 83 -16.59 -1.09 -1.41
N THR A 84 -15.47 -1.69 -1.81
CA THR A 84 -14.16 -1.46 -1.20
C THR A 84 -13.19 -0.98 -2.26
N VAL A 85 -12.63 0.20 -2.06
CA VAL A 85 -11.56 0.79 -2.86
C VAL A 85 -10.23 0.47 -2.19
N ILE A 86 -9.46 -0.41 -2.83
CA ILE A 86 -8.14 -0.85 -2.37
C ILE A 86 -7.08 -0.07 -3.16
N PRO A 87 -6.37 0.89 -2.55
CA PRO A 87 -5.28 1.59 -3.20
C PRO A 87 -4.01 0.72 -3.24
N ASN A 88 -3.09 1.03 -4.16
CA ASN A 88 -1.75 0.42 -4.16
C ASN A 88 -0.92 0.87 -2.94
N ARG A 89 -1.14 2.11 -2.49
CA ARG A 89 -0.55 2.66 -1.26
C ARG A 89 -1.49 3.71 -0.69
N GLY A 90 -1.73 3.68 0.62
CA GLY A 90 -2.55 4.66 1.33
C GLY A 90 -3.79 4.06 1.99
N ALA A 91 -4.69 4.94 2.40
CA ALA A 91 -5.91 4.62 3.14
C ALA A 91 -6.97 3.94 2.26
N TRP A 92 -7.65 2.94 2.83
CA TRP A 92 -8.76 2.27 2.16
C TRP A 92 -10.04 3.10 2.27
N LEU A 93 -10.90 3.02 1.26
CA LEU A 93 -12.27 3.55 1.33
C LEU A 93 -13.26 2.41 1.21
N GLU A 94 -14.15 2.29 2.19
CA GLU A 94 -15.17 1.26 2.24
C GLU A 94 -16.54 1.94 2.29
N TYR A 95 -17.41 1.59 1.36
CA TYR A 95 -18.79 2.06 1.28
C TYR A 95 -19.73 0.92 1.61
N GLU A 96 -20.75 1.19 2.43
CA GLU A 96 -21.75 0.20 2.83
C GLU A 96 -23.14 0.83 2.89
N SER A 97 -24.15 0.14 2.37
CA SER A 97 -25.56 0.46 2.61
C SER A 97 -26.06 -0.26 3.86
N ASP A 98 -26.88 0.39 4.68
CA ASP A 98 -27.55 -0.26 5.82
C ASP A 98 -29.00 -0.68 5.53
N THR A 99 -29.67 -1.25 6.54
CA THR A 99 -31.07 -1.68 6.44
C THR A 99 -32.06 -0.51 6.32
N ASN A 100 -31.64 0.71 6.67
CA ASN A 100 -32.45 1.94 6.61
C ASN A 100 -32.24 2.71 5.30
N ASP A 101 -31.63 2.10 4.28
CA ASP A 101 -31.30 2.75 3.00
C ASP A 101 -30.31 3.91 3.12
N VAL A 102 -29.47 3.92 4.16
CA VAL A 102 -28.43 4.93 4.35
C VAL A 102 -27.09 4.41 3.86
N ILE A 103 -26.37 5.22 3.09
CA ILE A 103 -25.03 4.92 2.59
C ILE A 103 -23.98 5.53 3.55
N TYR A 104 -23.06 4.69 4.01
CA TYR A 104 -21.93 5.08 4.84
C TYR A 104 -20.61 4.91 4.12
N VAL A 105 -19.60 5.61 4.63
CA VAL A 105 -18.20 5.45 4.27
C VAL A 105 -17.34 5.22 5.52
N ARG A 106 -16.33 4.37 5.40
CA ARG A 106 -15.22 4.24 6.34
C ARG A 106 -13.92 4.58 5.62
N VAL A 107 -13.11 5.41 6.27
CA VAL A 107 -11.75 5.73 5.82
C VAL A 107 -10.78 4.95 6.69
N ASP A 108 -9.98 4.10 6.08
CA ASP A 108 -8.93 3.30 6.76
C ASP A 108 -9.43 2.47 7.95
N ARG A 109 -10.56 1.76 7.77
CA ARG A 109 -11.19 0.92 8.81
C ARG A 109 -11.61 1.64 10.09
N THR A 110 -11.74 2.97 10.05
CA THR A 110 -12.25 3.77 11.16
C THR A 110 -13.79 3.70 11.27
N ARG A 111 -14.36 4.50 12.19
CA ARG A 111 -15.81 4.56 12.40
C ARG A 111 -16.54 4.98 11.11
N LYS A 112 -17.65 4.30 10.82
CA LYS A 112 -18.53 4.65 9.71
C LYS A 112 -19.15 6.04 9.89
N GLN A 113 -19.17 6.81 8.81
CA GLN A 113 -19.79 8.13 8.73
C GLN A 113 -20.76 8.14 7.53
N PRO A 114 -21.85 8.92 7.56
CA PRO A 114 -22.69 9.09 6.39
C PRO A 114 -21.86 9.59 5.20
N VAL A 115 -22.11 9.07 4.00
CA VAL A 115 -21.33 9.42 2.80
C VAL A 115 -21.33 10.93 2.51
N THR A 116 -22.39 11.63 2.91
CA THR A 116 -22.53 13.09 2.79
C THR A 116 -21.43 13.86 3.54
N VAL A 117 -20.87 13.32 4.62
CA VAL A 117 -19.75 13.94 5.35
C VAL A 117 -18.50 14.00 4.46
N LEU A 118 -18.23 12.90 3.72
CA LEU A 118 -17.11 12.85 2.79
C LEU A 118 -17.34 13.79 1.59
N LEU A 119 -18.55 13.82 1.03
CA LEU A 119 -18.90 14.72 -0.09
C LEU A 119 -18.70 16.20 0.29
N ARG A 120 -19.15 16.59 1.50
CA ARG A 120 -18.93 17.93 2.03
C ARG A 120 -17.45 18.25 2.25
N ALA A 121 -16.67 17.28 2.74
CA ALA A 121 -15.22 17.45 2.89
C ALA A 121 -14.49 17.61 1.53
N LEU A 122 -15.06 17.07 0.44
CA LEU A 122 -14.54 17.22 -0.92
C LEU A 122 -14.99 18.54 -1.60
N GLY A 123 -15.81 19.36 -0.93
CA GLY A 123 -16.22 20.68 -1.41
C GLY A 123 -17.67 20.78 -1.89
N ILE A 124 -18.49 19.72 -1.74
CA ILE A 124 -19.92 19.75 -2.07
C ILE A 124 -20.71 20.07 -0.80
N GLY A 125 -20.89 21.36 -0.52
CA GLY A 125 -21.22 21.86 0.82
C GLY A 125 -22.70 21.80 1.19
N THR A 126 -23.59 21.97 0.21
CA THR A 126 -25.03 22.13 0.43
C THR A 126 -25.82 20.89 0.01
N ASP A 127 -27.02 20.72 0.59
CA ASP A 127 -27.90 19.61 0.24
C ASP A 127 -28.42 19.74 -1.20
N GLU A 128 -28.56 20.98 -1.69
CA GLU A 128 -28.90 21.29 -3.07
C GLU A 128 -27.84 20.81 -4.06
N GLU A 129 -26.54 20.89 -3.71
CA GLU A 129 -25.45 20.40 -4.56
C GLU A 129 -25.29 18.86 -4.51
N ILE A 130 -25.79 18.22 -3.45
CA ILE A 130 -25.74 16.76 -3.27
C ILE A 130 -26.95 16.06 -3.93
N LYS A 131 -28.05 16.78 -4.15
CA LYS A 131 -29.28 16.28 -4.81
C LYS A 131 -29.08 15.99 -6.29
#